data_AF-A0A6B0UYI8-F1
#
_entry.id   AF-A0A6B0UYI8-F1
#
_cell.length_a   1.000
_cell.length_b   1.000
_cell.length_c   1.000
_cell.angle_alpha   90.00
_cell.angle_beta   90.00
_cell.angle_gamma   90.00
#
_symmetry.space_group_name_H-M   'P 1'
#
loop_
_entity.id
_entity.type
_entity.pdbx_description
1 polymer ?
#
loop_
_entity_poly.entity_id
_entity_poly.type
_entity_poly.pdbx_seq_one_letter_code
_entity_poly.pdbx_strand_id
1 'polypeptide(L)'
;MRRGGSAGDAAVAMAAVLHVVAPMDSAVGGDCFGIFYNASTGAIHCLDGSGRSPAALTREHLMSAETDGFIKADSQGLLATVPGAVKAWFETVEHFGSGKLSMSDILEPAVRIAEKGFPFSLPGAFFWNRAKAKLLRMHGGRAYLIDGETVPSPGDILSNVPMAGLLKRIANEGP
;
A
#
# COMPACT_ATOMS: atom_id res chain seq x y z
N MET A 1 14.75 10.14 -8.99
CA MET A 1 16.13 10.26 -9.51
C MET A 1 16.30 11.25 -10.67
N ARG A 2 15.68 11.07 -11.86
CA ARG A 2 15.87 12.00 -13.01
C ARG A 2 15.50 13.47 -12.70
N ARG A 3 14.55 13.69 -11.79
CA ARG A 3 14.15 15.02 -11.27
C ARG A 3 15.03 15.54 -10.12
N GLY A 4 16.20 14.93 -9.88
CA GLY A 4 17.10 15.30 -8.79
C GLY A 4 16.77 14.68 -7.42
N GLY A 5 15.77 13.81 -7.34
CA GLY A 5 15.42 13.08 -6.11
C GLY A 5 16.45 12.03 -5.71
N SER A 6 16.55 11.81 -4.40
CA SER A 6 17.38 10.83 -3.70
C SER A 6 16.89 9.38 -3.90
N ALA A 7 17.62 8.43 -3.30
CA ALA A 7 17.15 7.05 -3.19
C ALA A 7 15.90 6.93 -2.30
N GLY A 8 15.79 7.72 -1.22
CA GLY A 8 14.60 7.74 -0.35
C GLY A 8 13.35 8.20 -1.11
N ASP A 9 13.45 9.30 -1.86
CA ASP A 9 12.33 9.80 -2.68
C ASP A 9 11.90 8.76 -3.73
N ALA A 10 12.88 8.09 -4.35
CA ALA A 10 12.62 7.09 -5.37
C ALA A 10 11.97 5.82 -4.78
N ALA A 11 12.40 5.40 -3.59
CA ALA A 11 11.82 4.26 -2.88
C ALA A 11 10.35 4.50 -2.53
N VAL A 12 10.01 5.69 -2.00
CA VAL A 12 8.62 6.04 -1.69
C VAL A 12 7.76 6.14 -2.95
N ALA A 13 8.26 6.79 -4.02
CA ALA A 13 7.55 6.83 -5.29
C ALA A 13 7.27 5.43 -5.86
N MET A 14 8.26 4.53 -5.78
CA MET A 14 8.10 3.14 -6.22
C MET A 14 7.07 2.39 -5.38
N ALA A 15 7.15 2.48 -4.04
CA ALA A 15 6.20 1.83 -3.15
C ALA A 15 4.77 2.31 -3.41
N ALA A 16 4.57 3.61 -3.60
CA ALA A 16 3.26 4.17 -3.93
C ALA A 16 2.72 3.65 -5.26
N VAL A 17 3.56 3.47 -6.28
CA VAL A 17 3.13 2.86 -7.54
C VAL A 17 2.78 1.38 -7.34
N LEU A 18 3.55 0.63 -6.56
CA LEU A 18 3.25 -0.78 -6.25
C LEU A 18 1.91 -0.94 -5.52
N HIS A 19 1.55 -0.01 -4.62
CA HIS A 19 0.25 -0.01 -3.95
C HIS A 19 -0.94 0.15 -4.93
N VAL A 20 -0.68 0.68 -6.13
CA VAL A 20 -1.68 0.82 -7.19
C VAL A 20 -1.68 -0.39 -8.12
N VAL A 21 -0.51 -0.80 -8.59
CA VAL A 21 -0.41 -1.81 -9.68
C VAL A 21 -0.28 -3.26 -9.18
N ALA A 22 0.09 -3.44 -7.92
CA ALA A 22 0.25 -4.74 -7.25
C ALA A 22 -0.42 -4.74 -5.86
N PRO A 23 -1.73 -4.40 -5.76
CA PRO A 23 -2.43 -4.26 -4.48
C PRO A 23 -2.58 -5.57 -3.68
N MET A 24 -2.21 -6.71 -4.29
CA MET A 24 -2.15 -8.02 -3.62
C MET A 24 -0.97 -8.13 -2.67
N ASP A 25 0.10 -7.43 -3.01
CA ASP A 25 1.43 -7.64 -2.43
C ASP A 25 1.80 -6.48 -1.51
N SER A 26 1.27 -5.28 -1.79
CA SER A 26 1.66 -4.06 -1.10
C SER A 26 0.47 -3.08 -1.07
N ALA A 27 0.25 -2.42 0.08
CA ALA A 27 -0.90 -1.54 0.26
C ALA A 27 -0.63 -0.44 1.29
N VAL A 28 -1.32 0.70 1.14
CA VAL A 28 -1.28 1.82 2.11
C VAL A 28 -1.78 1.41 3.49
N GLY A 29 -2.60 0.37 3.57
CA GLY A 29 -3.08 -0.24 4.81
C GLY A 29 -2.15 -1.32 5.40
N GLY A 30 -0.93 -1.46 4.88
CA GLY A 30 0.03 -2.47 5.31
C GLY A 30 1.18 -1.90 6.14
N ASP A 31 2.29 -2.63 6.11
CA ASP A 31 3.56 -2.28 6.73
C ASP A 31 4.61 -1.80 5.71
N CYS A 32 5.73 -1.30 6.23
CA CYS A 32 6.89 -0.95 5.43
C CYS A 32 8.17 -1.13 6.24
N PHE A 33 9.22 -1.67 5.63
CA PHE A 33 10.55 -1.75 6.22
C PHE A 33 11.56 -1.13 5.26
N GLY A 34 12.48 -0.34 5.80
CA GLY A 34 13.50 0.34 5.01
C GLY A 34 14.89 0.08 5.56
N ILE A 35 15.86 -0.12 4.67
CA ILE A 35 17.29 -0.15 5.02
C ILE A 35 17.99 0.87 4.13
N PHE A 36 18.57 1.89 4.75
CA PHE A 36 19.18 3.02 4.08
C PHE A 36 20.67 3.08 4.39
N TYR A 37 21.49 3.03 3.35
CA TYR A 37 22.93 3.21 3.46
C TYR A 37 23.31 4.65 3.12
N ASN A 38 24.02 5.32 4.02
CA ASN A 38 24.58 6.63 3.78
C ASN A 38 26.04 6.50 3.33
N ALA A 39 26.29 6.76 2.05
CA ALA A 39 27.61 6.58 1.45
C ALA A 39 28.68 7.56 1.97
N SER A 40 28.31 8.74 2.50
CA SER A 40 29.30 9.71 3.00
C SER A 40 29.76 9.38 4.41
N THR A 41 28.91 8.75 5.22
CA THR A 41 29.22 8.40 6.62
C THR A 41 29.51 6.91 6.81
N GLY A 42 29.15 6.07 5.84
CA GLY A 42 29.19 4.61 5.97
C GLY A 42 28.11 4.02 6.88
N ALA A 43 27.18 4.85 7.37
CA ALA A 43 26.14 4.42 8.30
C ALA A 43 25.02 3.65 7.60
N ILE A 44 24.45 2.68 8.31
CA ILE A 44 23.23 1.96 7.93
C ILE A 44 22.13 2.37 8.90
N HIS A 45 20.99 2.80 8.35
CA HIS A 45 19.79 3.13 9.10
C HIS A 45 18.68 2.15 8.73
N CYS A 46 17.92 1.72 9.73
CA CYS A 46 16.76 0.86 9.53
C CYS A 46 15.49 1.62 9.93
N LEU A 47 14.43 1.45 9.15
CA LEU A 47 13.11 1.99 9.40
C LEU A 47 12.13 0.84 9.60
N ASP A 48 11.37 0.88 10.70
CA ASP A 48 10.35 -0.09 11.05
C ASP A 48 8.97 0.55 11.02
N GLY A 49 8.22 0.23 9.97
CA GLY A 49 6.82 0.58 9.76
C GLY A 49 5.91 -0.65 9.80
N SER A 50 6.25 -1.70 10.57
CA SER A 50 5.43 -2.92 10.78
C SER A 50 4.01 -2.66 11.28
N GLY A 51 3.79 -1.52 11.94
CA GLY A 51 2.55 -1.25 12.63
C GLY A 51 2.46 -1.99 13.98
N ARG A 52 1.52 -1.56 14.83
CA ARG A 52 1.32 -2.15 16.16
C ARG A 52 0.02 -2.95 16.21
N SER A 53 -0.08 -3.90 17.13
CA SER A 53 -1.38 -4.49 17.46
C SER A 53 -2.34 -3.40 17.95
N PRO A 54 -3.64 -3.48 17.62
CA PRO A 54 -4.63 -2.53 18.12
C PRO A 54 -4.65 -2.49 19.65
N ALA A 55 -4.74 -1.31 20.25
CA ALA A 55 -4.67 -1.14 21.71
C ALA A 55 -5.77 -1.91 22.48
N ALA A 56 -6.93 -2.12 21.84
CA ALA A 56 -8.06 -2.84 22.41
C ALA A 56 -8.02 -4.36 22.15
N LEU A 57 -7.08 -4.86 21.34
CA LEU A 57 -7.00 -6.28 21.02
C LEU A 57 -6.34 -7.03 22.18
N THR A 58 -7.12 -7.88 22.85
CA THR A 58 -6.61 -8.81 23.86
C THR A 58 -6.37 -10.19 23.28
N ARG A 59 -5.50 -10.97 23.94
CA ARG A 59 -5.27 -12.37 23.57
C ARG A 59 -6.57 -13.17 23.65
N GLU A 60 -7.35 -12.97 24.70
CA GLU A 60 -8.60 -13.69 24.94
C GLU A 60 -9.60 -13.42 23.79
N HIS A 61 -9.70 -12.16 23.35
CA HIS A 61 -10.54 -11.80 22.22
C HIS A 61 -10.08 -12.48 20.94
N LEU A 62 -8.77 -12.45 20.64
CA LEU A 62 -8.20 -13.11 19.46
C LEU A 62 -8.47 -14.62 19.49
N MET A 63 -8.25 -15.29 20.63
CA MET A 63 -8.46 -16.73 20.77
C MET A 63 -9.95 -17.12 20.69
N SER A 64 -10.87 -16.25 21.09
CA SER A 64 -12.32 -16.52 20.95
C SER A 64 -12.78 -16.60 19.48
N ALA A 65 -12.04 -15.93 18.59
CA ALA A 65 -12.27 -15.93 17.16
C ALA A 65 -11.50 -17.04 16.42
N GLU A 66 -10.70 -17.83 17.14
CA GLU A 66 -9.88 -18.89 16.58
C GLU A 66 -10.65 -20.22 16.53
N THR A 67 -10.44 -21.02 15.49
CA THR A 67 -10.92 -22.39 15.34
C THR A 67 -9.93 -23.20 14.49
N ASP A 68 -9.47 -24.34 15.01
CA ASP A 68 -8.52 -25.25 14.37
C ASP A 68 -7.20 -24.61 13.88
N GLY A 69 -6.70 -23.62 14.64
CA GLY A 69 -5.50 -22.85 14.34
C GLY A 69 -5.74 -21.64 13.43
N PHE A 70 -6.99 -21.34 13.07
CA PHE A 70 -7.31 -20.27 12.12
C PHE A 70 -8.32 -19.28 12.70
N ILE A 71 -8.13 -17.98 12.45
CA ILE A 71 -9.16 -16.98 12.74
C ILE A 71 -10.32 -17.14 11.77
N LYS A 72 -11.54 -17.18 12.31
CA LYS A 72 -12.79 -17.29 11.54
C LYS A 72 -12.85 -16.22 10.44
N ALA A 73 -13.44 -16.59 9.31
CA ALA A 73 -13.48 -15.74 8.12
C ALA A 73 -14.18 -14.38 8.35
N ASP A 74 -15.19 -14.35 9.22
CA ASP A 74 -15.92 -13.15 9.63
C ASP A 74 -15.14 -12.25 10.61
N SER A 75 -14.08 -12.80 11.21
CA SER A 75 -13.26 -12.17 12.25
C SER A 75 -11.86 -11.81 11.74
N GLN A 76 -11.59 -11.91 10.43
CA GLN A 76 -10.28 -11.62 9.83
C GLN A 76 -9.80 -10.18 10.04
N GLY A 77 -10.70 -9.24 10.37
CA GLY A 77 -10.31 -7.88 10.75
C GLY A 77 -9.42 -7.84 12.00
N LEU A 78 -9.50 -8.84 12.88
CA LEU A 78 -8.64 -8.96 14.06
C LEU A 78 -7.17 -9.23 13.72
N LEU A 79 -6.89 -9.67 12.50
CA LEU A 79 -5.53 -9.92 12.01
C LEU A 79 -4.84 -8.65 11.49
N ALA A 80 -5.59 -7.55 11.30
CA ALA A 80 -5.01 -6.30 10.84
C ALA A 80 -4.24 -5.61 11.97
N THR A 81 -2.99 -5.25 11.71
CA THR A 81 -2.24 -4.31 12.54
C THR A 81 -2.66 -2.87 12.22
N VAL A 82 -2.33 -1.93 13.11
CA VAL A 82 -2.44 -0.50 12.81
C VAL A 82 -1.46 -0.19 11.66
N PRO A 83 -1.92 0.25 10.48
CA PRO A 83 -1.05 0.41 9.30
C PRO A 83 0.12 1.35 9.56
N GLY A 84 1.33 0.94 9.17
CA GLY A 84 2.56 1.71 9.36
C GLY A 84 3.16 2.25 8.07
N ALA A 85 2.73 1.75 6.89
CA ALA A 85 3.36 2.06 5.61
C ALA A 85 3.41 3.55 5.28
N VAL A 86 2.28 4.27 5.41
CA VAL A 86 2.22 5.71 5.04
C VAL A 86 3.12 6.53 5.96
N LYS A 87 3.07 6.30 7.27
CA LYS A 87 3.97 6.99 8.22
C LYS A 87 5.44 6.75 7.87
N ALA A 88 5.80 5.50 7.56
CA ALA A 88 7.17 5.15 7.15
C ALA A 88 7.60 5.87 5.85
N TRP A 89 6.69 6.13 4.91
CA TRP A 89 7.01 6.94 3.73
C TRP A 89 7.37 8.38 4.09
N PHE A 90 6.62 9.01 4.99
CA PHE A 90 6.93 10.37 5.44
C PHE A 90 8.27 10.42 6.19
N GLU A 91 8.51 9.51 7.12
CA GLU A 91 9.80 9.41 7.84
C GLU A 91 10.96 9.13 6.88
N THR A 92 10.73 8.32 5.83
CA THR A 92 11.74 8.09 4.78
C THR A 92 12.10 9.36 4.04
N VAL A 93 11.11 10.16 3.63
CA VAL A 93 11.37 11.42 2.91
C VAL A 93 11.98 12.46 3.85
N GLU A 94 11.56 12.51 5.10
CA GLU A 94 12.11 13.41 6.11
C GLU A 94 13.60 13.15 6.37
N HIS A 95 13.98 11.88 6.57
CA HIS A 95 15.35 11.52 6.96
C HIS A 95 16.29 11.23 5.78
N PHE A 96 15.75 10.71 4.68
CA PHE A 96 16.55 10.23 3.54
C PHE A 96 16.14 10.83 2.20
N GLY A 97 15.16 11.73 2.20
CA GLY A 97 14.72 12.45 1.00
C GLY A 97 15.74 13.48 0.53
N SER A 98 15.54 13.98 -0.69
CA SER A 98 16.46 14.99 -1.25
C SER A 98 16.21 16.41 -0.76
N GLY A 99 15.04 16.67 -0.16
CA GLY A 99 14.53 18.01 0.10
C GLY A 99 14.14 18.81 -1.16
N LYS A 100 14.24 18.22 -2.35
CA LYS A 100 13.94 18.88 -3.64
C LYS A 100 12.57 18.58 -4.19
N LEU A 101 11.93 17.52 -3.70
CA LEU A 101 10.64 17.03 -4.15
C LEU A 101 9.67 17.07 -2.97
N SER A 102 8.48 17.61 -3.18
CA SER A 102 7.39 17.52 -2.20
C SER A 102 6.81 16.10 -2.16
N MET A 103 6.05 15.77 -1.11
CA MET A 103 5.32 14.49 -1.10
C MET A 103 4.35 14.39 -2.29
N SER A 104 3.72 15.50 -2.69
CA SER A 104 2.90 15.57 -3.91
C SER A 104 3.71 15.24 -5.17
N ASP A 105 4.94 15.72 -5.30
CA ASP A 105 5.82 15.38 -6.42
C ASP A 105 6.21 13.90 -6.46
N ILE A 106 6.40 13.30 -5.28
CA ILE A 106 6.81 11.91 -5.09
C ILE A 106 5.64 10.96 -5.39
N LEU A 107 4.43 11.30 -4.95
CA LEU A 107 3.23 10.46 -5.12
C LEU A 107 2.51 10.69 -6.46
N GLU A 108 2.78 11.79 -7.18
CA GLU A 108 2.16 12.11 -8.48
C GLU A 108 2.16 10.95 -9.49
N PRO A 109 3.24 10.16 -9.66
CA PRO A 109 3.22 9.05 -10.60
C PRO A 109 2.19 7.98 -10.23
N ALA A 110 2.06 7.65 -8.94
CA ALA A 110 1.10 6.68 -8.45
C ALA A 110 -0.34 7.19 -8.61
N VAL A 111 -0.57 8.47 -8.27
CA VAL A 111 -1.85 9.15 -8.50
C VAL A 111 -2.25 9.05 -9.98
N ARG A 112 -1.36 9.46 -10.89
CA ARG A 112 -1.63 9.45 -12.33
C ARG A 112 -1.93 8.05 -12.84
N ILE A 113 -1.17 7.04 -12.40
CA ILE A 113 -1.39 5.64 -12.79
C ILE A 113 -2.74 5.13 -12.27
N ALA A 114 -3.11 5.48 -11.02
CA ALA A 114 -4.39 5.12 -10.46
C ALA A 114 -5.57 5.77 -11.22
N GLU A 115 -5.43 7.03 -11.67
CA GLU A 115 -6.48 7.73 -12.44
C GLU A 115 -6.59 7.27 -13.88
N LYS A 116 -5.46 7.19 -14.59
CA LYS A 116 -5.42 6.87 -16.02
C LYS A 116 -5.51 5.37 -16.29
N GLY A 117 -5.22 4.57 -15.27
CA GLY A 117 -5.17 3.12 -15.34
C GLY A 117 -3.84 2.57 -15.84
N PHE A 118 -3.70 1.26 -15.69
CA PHE A 118 -2.52 0.48 -16.05
C PHE A 118 -2.93 -0.88 -16.61
N PRO A 119 -2.09 -1.50 -17.46
CA PRO A 119 -2.34 -2.87 -17.92
C PRO A 119 -2.24 -3.84 -16.74
N PHE A 120 -3.30 -4.60 -16.51
CA PHE A 120 -3.39 -5.53 -15.40
C PHE A 120 -2.46 -6.74 -15.62
N SER A 121 -1.81 -7.20 -14.56
CA SER A 121 -0.79 -8.24 -14.67
C SER A 121 -1.40 -9.65 -14.69
N LEU A 122 -0.67 -10.60 -15.28
CA LEU A 122 -1.06 -12.02 -15.27
C LEU A 122 -1.19 -12.59 -13.84
N PRO A 123 -0.22 -12.37 -12.92
CA PRO A 123 -0.38 -12.78 -11.53
C PRO A 123 -1.57 -12.11 -10.84
N GLY A 124 -1.80 -10.82 -11.10
CA GLY A 124 -2.94 -10.07 -10.55
C GLY A 124 -4.27 -10.69 -10.94
N ALA A 125 -4.45 -11.01 -12.22
CA ALA A 125 -5.67 -11.66 -12.73
C ALA A 125 -5.94 -13.01 -12.04
N PHE A 126 -4.89 -13.81 -11.81
CA PHE A 126 -5.01 -15.09 -11.10
C PHE A 126 -5.53 -14.92 -9.67
N PHE A 127 -4.94 -14.00 -8.89
CA PHE A 127 -5.35 -13.79 -7.50
C PHE A 127 -6.74 -13.14 -7.39
N TRP A 128 -7.07 -12.17 -8.24
CA TRP A 128 -8.40 -11.55 -8.24
C TRP A 128 -9.53 -12.49 -8.64
N ASN A 129 -9.30 -13.41 -9.57
CA ASN A 129 -10.32 -14.42 -9.89
C ASN A 129 -10.70 -15.25 -8.66
N ARG A 130 -9.72 -15.61 -7.82
CA ARG A 130 -9.95 -16.32 -6.55
C ARG A 130 -10.60 -15.41 -5.49
N ALA A 131 -10.30 -14.12 -5.51
CA ALA A 131 -10.79 -13.15 -4.54
C ALA A 131 -12.11 -12.46 -4.92
N LYS A 132 -12.67 -12.68 -6.13
CA LYS A 132 -13.83 -11.93 -6.65
C LYS A 132 -14.99 -11.83 -5.66
N ALA A 133 -15.41 -12.97 -5.09
CA ALA A 133 -16.50 -12.99 -4.12
C ALA A 133 -16.20 -12.19 -2.85
N LYS A 134 -14.93 -12.10 -2.44
CA LYS A 134 -14.49 -11.26 -1.31
C LYS A 134 -14.51 -9.78 -1.72
N LEU A 135 -13.99 -9.42 -2.89
CA LEU A 135 -13.97 -8.04 -3.39
C LEU A 135 -15.37 -7.43 -3.53
N LEU A 136 -16.35 -8.21 -4.02
CA LEU A 136 -17.73 -7.73 -4.17
C LEU A 136 -18.42 -7.43 -2.83
N ARG A 137 -17.95 -8.04 -1.74
CA ARG A 137 -18.49 -7.88 -0.38
C ARG A 137 -17.72 -6.85 0.45
N MET A 138 -16.44 -6.61 0.14
CA MET A 138 -15.60 -5.69 0.88
C MET A 138 -15.91 -4.23 0.54
N HIS A 139 -15.86 -3.37 1.55
CA HIS A 139 -15.93 -1.93 1.34
C HIS A 139 -14.77 -1.48 0.42
N GLY A 140 -15.10 -0.75 -0.65
CA GLY A 140 -14.12 -0.32 -1.66
C GLY A 140 -13.58 -1.42 -2.58
N GLY A 141 -13.93 -2.70 -2.37
CA GLY A 141 -13.37 -3.81 -3.16
C GLY A 141 -13.76 -3.76 -4.65
N ARG A 142 -14.92 -3.17 -4.96
CA ARG A 142 -15.38 -2.92 -6.33
C ARG A 142 -14.46 -1.98 -7.13
N ALA A 143 -13.67 -1.12 -6.46
CA ALA A 143 -12.70 -0.25 -7.13
C ALA A 143 -11.54 -1.02 -7.78
N TYR A 144 -11.44 -2.33 -7.53
CA TYR A 144 -10.45 -3.20 -8.13
C TYR A 144 -11.01 -4.12 -9.22
N LEU A 145 -12.26 -3.88 -9.65
CA LEU A 145 -12.94 -4.61 -10.71
C LEU A 145 -13.31 -3.66 -11.85
N ILE A 146 -13.24 -4.14 -13.09
CA ILE A 146 -13.76 -3.41 -14.26
C ILE A 146 -15.27 -3.27 -14.09
N ASP A 147 -15.76 -2.03 -14.24
CA ASP A 147 -17.15 -1.63 -14.02
C ASP A 147 -17.70 -2.03 -12.64
N GLY A 148 -16.83 -2.28 -11.68
CA GLY A 148 -17.18 -2.72 -10.33
C GLY A 148 -17.62 -4.19 -10.21
N GLU A 149 -17.53 -4.99 -11.27
CA GLU A 149 -18.07 -6.36 -11.32
C GLU A 149 -17.12 -7.40 -11.96
N THR A 150 -16.32 -6.99 -12.95
CA THR A 150 -15.52 -7.91 -13.75
C THR A 150 -14.08 -7.94 -13.27
N VAL A 151 -13.52 -9.13 -13.08
CA VAL A 151 -12.08 -9.27 -12.79
C VAL A 151 -11.30 -8.94 -14.06
N PRO A 152 -10.32 -8.02 -14.02
CA PRO A 152 -9.53 -7.70 -15.21
C PRO A 152 -8.73 -8.91 -15.70
N SER A 153 -8.70 -9.10 -17.02
CA SER A 153 -7.81 -10.04 -17.68
C SER A 153 -6.40 -9.45 -17.83
N PRO A 154 -5.37 -10.27 -18.04
CA PRO A 154 -4.02 -9.77 -18.31
C PRO A 154 -4.01 -8.82 -19.52
N GLY A 155 -3.48 -7.61 -19.34
CA GLY A 155 -3.44 -6.56 -20.36
C GLY A 155 -4.65 -5.62 -20.38
N ASP A 156 -5.76 -5.96 -19.72
CA ASP A 156 -6.89 -5.04 -19.56
C ASP A 156 -6.44 -3.80 -18.78
N ILE A 157 -7.01 -2.64 -19.10
CA ILE A 157 -6.70 -1.40 -18.39
C ILE A 157 -7.61 -1.30 -17.15
N LEU A 158 -7.00 -1.34 -15.97
CA LEU A 158 -7.68 -1.08 -14.70
C LEU A 158 -7.28 0.31 -14.18
N SER A 159 -8.27 1.13 -13.83
CA SER A 159 -8.08 2.36 -13.06
C SER A 159 -8.70 2.21 -11.66
N ASN A 160 -8.16 2.96 -10.69
CA ASN A 160 -8.64 2.99 -9.32
C ASN A 160 -8.69 4.46 -8.84
N VAL A 161 -9.73 5.17 -9.27
CA VAL A 161 -9.96 6.59 -8.93
C VAL A 161 -10.05 6.83 -7.41
N PRO A 162 -10.69 5.97 -6.60
CA PRO A 162 -10.66 6.12 -5.14
C PRO A 162 -9.25 6.08 -4.55
N MET A 163 -8.37 5.19 -5.02
CA MET A 163 -6.97 5.13 -4.60
C MET A 163 -6.22 6.40 -5.00
N ALA A 164 -6.45 6.94 -6.19
CA ALA A 164 -5.88 8.22 -6.59
C ALA A 164 -6.29 9.36 -5.64
N GLY A 165 -7.58 9.42 -5.29
CA GLY A 165 -8.11 10.39 -4.33
C GLY A 165 -7.47 10.24 -2.95
N LEU A 166 -7.26 9.00 -2.48
CA LEU A 166 -6.57 8.73 -1.23
C LEU A 166 -5.12 9.20 -1.26
N LEU A 167 -4.36 8.86 -2.31
CA LEU A 167 -2.97 9.30 -2.47
C LEU A 167 -2.83 10.82 -2.55
N LYS A 168 -3.79 11.51 -3.20
CA LYS A 168 -3.86 12.98 -3.21
C LYS A 168 -4.08 13.55 -1.80
N ARG A 169 -4.98 12.96 -1.01
CA ARG A 169 -5.19 13.39 0.39
C ARG A 169 -3.95 13.18 1.22
N ILE A 170 -3.35 11.98 1.16
CA ILE A 170 -2.08 11.69 1.87
C ILE A 170 -1.02 12.73 1.51
N ALA A 171 -0.84 13.05 0.24
CA ALA A 171 0.13 14.04 -0.20
C ALA A 171 -0.09 15.45 0.39
N ASN A 172 -1.35 15.85 0.60
CA ASN A 172 -1.73 17.19 1.03
C ASN A 172 -1.91 17.32 2.56
N GLU A 173 -2.37 16.25 3.21
CA GLU A 173 -2.81 16.25 4.62
C GLU A 173 -1.78 15.57 5.53
N GLY A 174 -0.87 14.77 4.98
CA GLY A 174 0.09 13.99 5.76
C GLY A 174 -0.36 12.55 6.03
N PRO A 175 0.37 11.84 6.92
CA PRO A 175 0.06 10.47 7.32
C PRO A 175 -1.17 10.35 8.22
#